data_AF-A0A816HZW1-F1
#
_entry.id   AF-A0A816HZW1-F1
#
_cell.length_a   1.000
_cell.length_b   1.000
_cell.length_c   1.000
_cell.angle_alpha   90.00
_cell.angle_beta   90.00
_cell.angle_gamma   90.00
#
_symmetry.space_group_name_H-M   'P 1'
#
loop_
_entity.id
_entity.type
_entity.pdbx_description
1 polymer ?
#
loop_
_entity_poly.entity_id
_entity_poly.type
_entity_poly.pdbx_seq_one_letter_code
_entity_poly.pdbx_strand_id
1 'polypeptide(L)'
;SLARDLLGRMLIIDPDRRMSVDEALNHPYINVWFEDSEVNAPAPGQCNHMDDEREFTVDQWKELIFHEVIQYEGEQIQKYTNGNNIQQSNNQITDQPT
;
A
#
# COMPACT_ATOMS: atom_id res chain seq x y z
N SER A 1 -19.36 23.92 -12.39
CA SER A 1 -19.09 22.49 -12.66
C SER A 1 -18.52 21.87 -11.40
N LEU A 2 -18.82 20.59 -11.14
CA LEU A 2 -18.35 19.89 -9.94
C LEU A 2 -16.80 19.84 -9.87
N ALA A 3 -16.14 19.67 -11.01
CA ALA A 3 -14.68 19.70 -11.09
C ALA A 3 -14.07 21.04 -10.62
N ARG A 4 -14.69 22.18 -10.99
CA ARG A 4 -14.20 23.51 -10.57
C ARG A 4 -14.42 23.75 -9.08
N ASP A 5 -15.53 23.24 -8.51
CA ASP A 5 -15.78 23.33 -7.07
C ASP A 5 -14.73 22.55 -6.28
N LEU A 6 -14.45 21.31 -6.68
CA LEU A 6 -13.39 20.49 -6.09
C LEU A 6 -12.04 21.21 -6.12
N LEU A 7 -11.62 21.68 -7.29
CA LEU A 7 -10.34 22.41 -7.44
C LEU A 7 -10.29 23.66 -6.57
N GLY A 8 -11.41 24.39 -6.44
CA GLY A 8 -11.50 25.58 -5.59
C GLY A 8 -11.26 25.28 -4.11
N ARG A 9 -11.59 24.06 -3.64
CA ARG A 9 -11.40 23.63 -2.25
C ARG A 9 -10.07 22.92 -2.01
N MET A 10 -9.48 22.33 -3.05
CA MET A 10 -8.13 21.72 -2.99
C MET A 10 -7.00 22.75 -3.14
N LEU A 11 -7.18 23.77 -3.99
CA LEU A 11 -6.16 24.78 -4.28
C LEU A 11 -6.19 25.96 -3.31
N ILE A 12 -6.47 25.70 -2.04
CA ILE A 12 -6.42 26.69 -0.98
C ILE A 12 -4.99 26.75 -0.43
N ILE A 13 -4.42 27.96 -0.39
CA ILE A 13 -3.05 28.22 0.07
C ILE A 13 -2.91 27.83 1.54
N ASP A 14 -3.85 28.27 2.36
CA ASP A 14 -3.94 27.96 3.78
C ASP A 14 -4.28 26.47 3.99
N PRO A 15 -3.37 25.65 4.54
CA PRO A 15 -3.60 24.22 4.71
C PRO A 15 -4.74 23.92 5.69
N ASP A 16 -4.96 24.77 6.70
CA ASP A 16 -6.00 24.56 7.72
C ASP A 16 -7.41 24.74 7.14
N ARG A 17 -7.50 25.42 5.99
CA ARG A 17 -8.74 25.66 5.25
C ARG A 17 -8.86 24.79 4.00
N ARG A 18 -7.79 24.05 3.66
CA ARG A 18 -7.79 23.15 2.50
C ARG A 18 -8.62 21.93 2.82
N MET A 19 -9.40 21.49 1.84
CA MET A 19 -10.19 20.27 1.94
C MET A 19 -9.32 19.07 2.32
N SER A 20 -9.79 18.28 3.30
CA SER A 20 -9.17 17.02 3.71
C SER A 20 -9.37 15.91 2.69
N VAL A 21 -8.60 14.82 2.82
CA VAL A 21 -8.75 13.63 1.97
C VAL A 21 -10.16 13.03 2.11
N ASP A 22 -10.67 12.94 3.34
CA ASP A 22 -12.00 12.38 3.60
C ASP A 22 -13.12 13.21 2.96
N GLU A 23 -13.03 14.54 3.04
CA GLU A 23 -13.98 15.44 2.39
C GLU A 23 -13.88 15.35 0.85
N ALA A 24 -12.68 15.16 0.31
CA ALA A 24 -12.47 15.00 -1.12
C ALA A 24 -13.05 13.68 -1.65
N LEU A 25 -12.88 12.58 -0.91
CA LEU A 25 -13.47 11.28 -1.24
C LEU A 25 -15.00 11.34 -1.28
N ASN A 26 -15.60 12.10 -0.36
CA ASN A 26 -17.04 12.34 -0.32
C ASN A 26 -17.55 13.38 -1.34
N HIS A 27 -16.65 14.06 -2.06
CA HIS A 27 -17.05 15.09 -3.01
C HIS A 27 -17.79 14.47 -4.21
N PRO A 28 -18.93 15.03 -4.70
CA PRO A 28 -19.73 14.43 -5.78
C PRO A 28 -18.98 14.17 -7.09
N TYR A 29 -17.85 14.85 -7.30
CA TYR A 29 -16.99 14.62 -8.45
C TYR A 29 -16.12 13.35 -8.34
N ILE A 30 -15.67 13.00 -7.12
CA ILE A 30 -14.77 11.86 -6.86
C ILE A 30 -15.57 10.62 -6.46
N ASN A 31 -16.65 10.81 -5.69
CA ASN A 31 -17.46 9.74 -5.10
C ASN A 31 -18.09 8.77 -6.12
N VAL A 32 -18.06 9.07 -7.41
CA VAL A 32 -18.46 8.15 -8.49
C VAL A 32 -17.59 6.88 -8.53
N TRP A 33 -16.36 6.98 -8.02
CA TRP A 33 -15.36 5.91 -7.98
C TRP A 33 -15.09 5.41 -6.56
N PHE A 34 -15.98 5.73 -5.61
CA PHE A 34 -15.77 5.33 -4.22
C PHE A 34 -16.00 3.83 -4.06
N GLU A 35 -14.95 3.13 -3.64
CA GLU A 35 -15.00 1.72 -3.25
C GLU A 35 -14.46 1.57 -1.83
N ASP A 36 -15.30 1.12 -0.90
CA ASP A 36 -14.95 1.01 0.53
C ASP A 36 -13.72 0.12 0.77
N SER A 37 -13.60 -0.97 0.00
CA SER A 37 -12.45 -1.88 0.06
C SER A 37 -11.13 -1.26 -0.39
N GLU A 38 -11.17 -0.24 -1.25
CA GLU A 38 -9.96 0.47 -1.69
C GLU A 38 -9.64 1.63 -0.74
N VAL A 39 -10.65 2.39 -0.32
CA VAL A 39 -10.49 3.57 0.54
C VAL A 39 -10.09 3.19 1.96
N ASN A 40 -10.74 2.18 2.54
CA ASN A 40 -10.53 1.73 3.91
C ASN A 40 -9.65 0.47 3.98
N ALA A 41 -8.85 0.22 2.95
CA ALA A 41 -7.88 -0.86 2.97
C ALA A 41 -6.90 -0.69 4.16
N PRO A 42 -6.53 -1.79 4.84
CA PRO A 42 -5.56 -1.69 5.94
C PRO A 42 -4.21 -1.19 5.41
N ALA A 43 -3.57 -0.31 6.17
CA ALA A 43 -2.23 0.15 5.84
C ALA A 43 -1.27 -1.05 5.74
N PRO A 44 -0.38 -1.08 4.73
CA PRO A 44 0.54 -2.21 4.53
C PRO A 44 1.55 -2.38 5.69
N GLY A 45 1.73 -1.34 6.51
CA GLY A 45 2.52 -1.36 7.74
C GLY A 45 2.48 0.00 8.42
N GLN A 46 2.90 0.07 9.68
CA GLN A 46 3.14 1.35 10.34
C GLN A 46 4.38 1.99 9.70
N CYS A 47 4.23 3.19 9.14
CA CYS A 47 5.37 4.00 8.77
C CYS A 47 6.07 4.42 10.08
N ASN A 48 7.23 3.84 10.37
CA ASN A 48 7.99 4.12 11.58
C ASN A 48 8.67 5.50 11.45
N HIS A 49 7.92 6.56 11.77
CA HIS A 49 8.44 7.93 11.78
C HIS A 49 9.60 8.13 12.79
N MET A 50 9.85 7.15 13.67
CA MET A 50 11.01 7.09 14.55
C MET A 50 12.35 6.99 13.81
N ASP A 51 12.35 6.60 12.53
CA ASP A 51 13.57 6.57 11.71
C ASP A 51 13.96 7.98 11.21
N ASP A 52 12.98 8.89 11.09
CA ASP A 52 13.22 10.28 10.68
C ASP A 52 13.74 11.15 11.84
N GLU A 53 13.39 10.79 13.08
CA GLU A 53 13.79 11.55 14.28
C GLU A 53 15.17 11.14 14.83
N ARG A 54 15.73 10.01 14.37
CA ARG A 54 17.01 9.48 14.85
C ARG A 54 18.15 9.85 13.90
N GLU A 55 19.17 10.53 14.43
CA GLU A 55 20.42 10.73 13.70
C GLU A 55 21.24 9.44 13.69
N PHE A 56 21.45 8.87 12.50
CA PHE A 56 22.35 7.73 12.28
C PHE A 56 23.61 8.17 11.53
N THR A 57 24.73 7.51 11.81
CA THR A 57 25.94 7.66 10.99
C THR A 57 25.77 6.99 9.64
N VAL A 58 26.64 7.32 8.69
CA VAL A 58 26.61 6.71 7.34
C VAL A 58 26.73 5.18 7.40
N ASP A 59 27.55 4.64 8.31
CA ASP A 59 27.73 3.18 8.40
C ASP A 59 26.52 2.49 9.03
N GLN A 60 25.84 3.14 9.98
CA GLN A 60 24.56 2.66 10.51
C GLN A 60 23.46 2.65 9.45
N TRP A 61 23.36 3.72 8.64
CA TRP A 61 22.43 3.76 7.51
C TRP A 61 22.69 2.64 6.50
N LYS A 62 23.97 2.37 6.17
CA LYS A 62 24.31 1.26 5.27
C LYS A 62 23.83 -0.08 5.80
N GLU A 63 24.00 -0.33 7.10
CA GLU A 63 23.56 -1.58 7.72
C GLU A 63 22.04 -1.72 7.72
N LEU A 64 21.31 -0.66 8.09
CA LEU A 64 19.84 -0.65 8.08
C LEU A 64 19.27 -0.91 6.68
N ILE A 65 19.78 -0.20 5.67
CA ILE A 65 19.33 -0.38 4.27
C ILE A 65 19.68 -1.77 3.78
N PHE A 66 20.88 -2.27 4.08
CA PHE A 66 21.29 -3.61 3.67
C PHE A 66 20.38 -4.69 4.28
N HIS A 67 20.07 -4.57 5.57
CA HIS A 67 19.18 -5.51 6.25
C HIS A 67 17.76 -5.52 5.62
N GLU A 68 17.21 -4.34 5.33
CA GLU A 68 15.91 -4.20 4.67
C GLU A 68 15.89 -4.88 3.29
N VAL A 69 16.93 -4.70 2.48
CA VAL A 69 17.04 -5.34 1.16
C VAL A 69 17.07 -6.86 1.27
N ILE A 70 17.87 -7.40 2.21
CA ILE A 70 17.97 -8.86 2.41
C ILE A 70 16.64 -9.44 2.90
N GLN A 71 15.96 -8.76 3.82
CA GLN A 71 14.64 -9.18 4.29
C GLN A 71 13.63 -9.20 3.13
N TYR A 72 13.59 -8.13 2.33
CA TYR A 72 12.70 -8.03 1.18
C TYR A 72 12.95 -9.18 0.18
N GLU A 73 14.20 -9.45 -0.19
CA GLU A 73 14.54 -10.57 -1.08
C GLU A 73 14.08 -11.93 -0.53
N GLY A 74 14.28 -12.16 0.77
CA GLY A 74 13.81 -13.36 1.45
C GLY A 74 12.29 -13.52 1.40
N GLU A 75 11.54 -12.45 1.66
CA GLU A 75 10.08 -12.45 1.58
C GLU A 75 9.58 -12.68 0.15
N GLN A 76 10.23 -12.10 -0.86
CA GLN A 76 9.89 -12.36 -2.26
C GLN A 76 10.08 -13.84 -2.60
N ILE A 77 11.23 -14.42 -2.23
CA ILE A 77 11.52 -15.84 -2.47
C ILE A 77 10.45 -16.72 -1.82
N GLN A 78 10.05 -16.45 -0.57
CA GLN A 78 8.99 -17.22 0.09
C GLN A 78 7.64 -17.12 -0.60
N LYS A 79 7.26 -15.92 -1.07
CA LYS A 79 6.01 -15.72 -1.84
C LYS A 79 6.02 -16.55 -3.13
N TYR A 80 7.15 -16.56 -3.85
CA TYR A 80 7.31 -17.37 -5.06
C TYR A 80 7.28 -18.88 -4.78
N THR A 81 7.94 -19.37 -3.71
CA THR A 81 7.93 -20.81 -3.38
C THR A 81 6.54 -21.28 -2.94
N ASN A 82 5.80 -20.45 -2.20
CA ASN A 82 4.48 -20.80 -1.69
C ASN A 82 3.41 -20.75 -2.80
N GLY A 83 3.51 -19.81 -3.74
CA GLY A 83 2.64 -19.77 -4.91
C GLY A 83 2.77 -21.00 -5.82
N ASN A 84 4.00 -21.54 -5.97
CA ASN A 84 4.25 -22.71 -6.81
C ASN A 84 3.75 -24.04 -6.20
N ASN A 85 3.72 -24.18 -4.87
CA ASN A 85 3.22 -25.39 -4.20
C ASN A 85 1.68 -25.57 -4.31
N ILE A 86 0.94 -24.49 -4.52
CA ILE A 86 -0.53 -24.53 -4.65
C ILE A 86 -0.96 -25.01 -6.06
N GLN A 87 -0.11 -24.87 -7.09
CA GLN A 87 -0.40 -25.41 -8.43
C GLN A 87 -0.03 -26.89 -8.61
N GLN A 88 0.96 -27.42 -7.89
CA GLN A 88 1.33 -28.84 -8.01
C GLN A 88 0.41 -29.79 -7.22
N SER A 89 -0.31 -29.29 -6.21
CA SER A 89 -1.29 -30.10 -5.46
C SER A 89 -2.61 -30.36 -6.21
N ASN A 90 -2.87 -29.65 -7.31
CA ASN A 90 -4.08 -29.85 -8.12
C ASN A 90 -3.91 -30.86 -9.28
N ASN A 91 -2.74 -31.50 -9.43
CA ASN A 91 -2.47 -32.45 -10.53
C ASN A 91 -2.35 -33.92 -10.10
N GLN A 92 -2.97 -34.31 -8.97
CA GLN A 92 -3.10 -35.73 -8.63
C GLN A 92 -4.55 -36.13 -8.39
N ILE A 93 -4.96 -37.13 -9.18
CA ILE A 93 -6.08 -38.08 -9.01
C ILE A 93 -7.39 -37.69 -9.72
N THR A 94 -7.63 -38.28 -10.90
CA THR A 94 -8.66 -39.32 -11.10
C THR A 94 -8.42 -40.09 -12.40
N ASP A 95 -7.63 -41.17 -12.34
CA ASP A 95 -7.83 -42.32 -13.22
C ASP A 95 -8.55 -43.39 -12.39
N GLN A 96 -9.87 -43.51 -12.53
CA GLN A 96 -10.56 -44.77 -12.24
C GLN A 96 -11.66 -45.04 -13.28
N PRO A 97 -11.71 -46.26 -13.82
CA PRO A 97 -12.71 -46.64 -14.81
C PRO A 97 -14.00 -47.09 -14.13
N THR A 98 -15.13 -46.71 -14.73
CA THR A 98 -16.40 -47.44 -14.67
C THR A 98 -17.03 -47.42 -16.04
#